data_AF-A0A2D4GSH1-F1
#
_entry.id   AF-A0A2D4GSH1-F1
#
_cell.length_a   1.000
_cell.length_b   1.000
_cell.length_c   1.000
_cell.angle_alpha   90.00
_cell.angle_beta   90.00
_cell.angle_gamma   90.00
#
_symmetry.space_group_name_H-M   'P 1'
#
loop_
_entity.id
_entity.type
_entity.pdbx_description
1 polymer ?
#
loop_
_entity_poly.entity_id
_entity_poly.type
_entity_poly.pdbx_seq_one_letter_code
_entity_poly.pdbx_strand_id
1 'polypeptide(L)'
;MDEESEYREGVVLARPTKPGRGSFVNCGMRKEVQIDKQLEAGLRVTVRLGEKQNEESKTQKGVVVSSQNPRTVSGFYWGYSVRLASCLSAVFAESPFKDGYDLSIGTSEHGSSVDEATLPAFSHALIVFGGVQGLETGVDADPNLDVSDPSTLFDLYLNTCPGQGSRTIRTEEALLVSLSALRPKIDAAATKR
;
A
#
# COMPACT_ATOMS: atom_id res chain seq x y z
N MET A 1 -1.83 2.92 30.35
CA MET A 1 -0.48 2.56 29.84
C MET A 1 -0.56 2.71 28.34
N ASP A 2 0.40 3.35 27.70
CA ASP A 2 0.39 3.46 26.23
C ASP A 2 0.71 2.07 25.67
N GLU A 3 0.06 1.67 24.57
CA GLU A 3 0.34 0.38 23.93
C GLU A 3 1.80 0.33 23.46
N GLU A 4 2.53 -0.73 23.83
CA GLU A 4 3.91 -0.90 23.40
C GLU A 4 3.94 -1.24 21.90
N SER A 5 4.73 -0.48 21.14
CA SER A 5 4.92 -0.71 19.71
C SER A 5 6.34 -0.30 19.30
N GLU A 6 6.96 -1.10 18.44
CA GLU A 6 8.32 -0.83 17.92
C GLU A 6 8.35 0.42 17.03
N TYR A 7 7.28 0.65 16.26
CA TYR A 7 7.14 1.77 15.35
C TYR A 7 5.92 2.60 15.70
N ARG A 8 5.99 3.90 15.45
CA ARG A 8 4.82 4.78 15.47
C ARG A 8 4.89 5.81 14.37
N GLU A 9 3.72 6.12 13.81
CA GLU A 9 3.55 7.31 13.00
C GLU A 9 3.54 8.54 13.92
N GLY A 10 4.08 9.65 13.42
CA GLY A 10 4.03 10.90 14.15
C GLY A 10 4.22 12.11 13.26
N VAL A 11 3.98 13.28 13.84
CA VAL A 11 4.12 14.57 13.16
C VAL A 11 5.19 15.40 13.86
N VAL A 12 6.13 15.95 13.09
CA VAL A 12 7.20 16.81 13.60
C VAL A 12 6.59 18.09 14.18
N LEU A 13 6.97 18.43 15.41
CA LEU A 13 6.46 19.59 16.14
C LEU A 13 7.20 20.87 15.77
N ALA A 14 6.49 21.99 15.75
CA ALA A 14 7.06 23.33 15.60
C ALA A 14 7.75 23.80 16.88
N ARG A 15 8.79 23.06 17.31
CA ARG A 15 9.52 23.30 18.56
C ARG A 15 10.96 23.68 18.26
N PRO A 16 11.44 24.85 18.72
CA PRO A 16 12.83 25.24 18.54
C PRO A 16 13.78 24.26 19.23
N THR A 17 14.80 23.81 18.50
CA THR A 17 15.88 22.94 19.01
C THR A 17 17.23 23.57 18.73
N LYS A 18 18.20 23.33 19.63
CA LYS A 18 19.59 23.73 19.36
C LYS A 18 20.13 22.90 18.18
N PRO A 19 21.01 23.46 17.33
CA PRO A 19 21.66 22.68 16.28
C PRO A 19 22.24 21.37 16.81
N GLY A 20 22.01 20.27 16.08
CA GLY A 20 22.46 18.93 16.47
C GLY A 20 21.63 18.22 17.55
N ARG A 21 20.51 18.83 18.02
CA ARG A 21 19.57 18.17 18.95
C ARG A 21 18.38 17.51 18.26
N GLY A 22 18.32 17.55 16.93
CA GLY A 22 17.25 17.00 16.12
C GLY A 22 15.90 17.66 16.37
N SER A 23 14.81 16.91 16.20
CA SER A 23 13.44 17.42 16.29
C SER A 23 12.63 16.69 17.36
N PHE A 24 11.46 17.23 17.71
CA PHE A 24 10.47 16.55 18.52
C PHE A 24 9.30 16.11 17.65
N VAL A 25 8.78 14.91 17.89
CA VAL A 25 7.69 14.29 17.14
C VAL A 25 6.58 13.92 18.11
N ASN A 26 5.35 14.27 17.75
CA ASN A 26 4.17 13.76 18.43
C ASN A 26 3.75 12.43 17.79
N CYS A 27 3.98 11.32 18.51
CA CYS A 27 3.62 9.96 18.11
C CYS A 27 2.32 9.45 18.79
N GLY A 28 1.49 10.36 19.31
CA GLY A 28 0.25 9.99 20.02
C GLY A 28 0.50 9.32 21.37
N MET A 29 1.67 9.54 21.98
CA MET A 29 2.08 9.00 23.27
C MET A 29 2.03 10.08 24.35
N ARG A 30 2.08 9.69 25.63
CA ARG A 30 2.14 10.63 26.76
C ARG A 30 3.37 11.54 26.73
N LYS A 31 4.49 11.02 26.23
CA LYS A 31 5.75 11.75 26.08
C LYS A 31 6.05 11.93 24.59
N GLU A 32 6.47 13.13 24.22
CA GLU A 32 7.00 13.39 22.87
C GLU A 32 8.25 12.55 22.62
N VAL A 33 8.50 12.24 21.34
CA VAL A 33 9.69 11.50 20.92
C VAL A 33 10.71 12.48 20.35
N GLN A 34 11.91 12.52 20.94
CA GLN A 34 13.03 13.25 20.38
C GLN A 34 13.78 12.36 19.38
N ILE A 35 13.90 12.85 18.14
CA ILE A 35 14.61 12.19 17.04
C ILE A 35 15.96 12.84 16.78
N ASP A 36 16.84 12.14 16.05
CA ASP A 36 18.20 12.54 15.71
C ASP A 36 18.29 13.52 14.51
N LYS A 37 17.24 13.60 13.69
CA LYS A 37 17.19 14.46 12.50
C LYS A 37 16.51 15.81 12.78
N GLN A 38 17.06 16.87 12.19
CA GLN A 38 16.39 18.17 12.09
C GLN A 38 15.43 18.13 10.89
N LEU A 39 14.13 18.18 11.12
CA LEU A 39 13.09 18.08 10.10
C LEU A 39 12.14 19.27 10.18
N GLU A 40 11.46 19.54 9.07
CA GLU A 40 10.44 20.59 9.00
C GLU A 40 9.21 20.21 9.84
N ALA A 41 8.64 21.19 10.54
CA ALA A 41 7.44 21.01 11.32
C ALA A 41 6.24 20.65 10.43
N GLY A 42 5.33 19.82 10.93
CA GLY A 42 4.16 19.33 10.19
C GLY A 42 4.43 18.11 9.31
N LEU A 43 5.70 17.73 9.11
CA LEU A 43 6.04 16.52 8.36
C LEU A 43 5.58 15.27 9.11
N ARG A 44 4.89 14.38 8.39
CA ARG A 44 4.54 13.04 8.87
C ARG A 44 5.74 12.11 8.71
N VAL A 45 6.09 11.39 9.77
CA VAL A 45 7.25 10.50 9.82
C VAL A 45 6.91 9.18 10.50
N THR A 46 7.62 8.13 10.09
CA THR A 46 7.64 6.84 10.79
C THR A 46 8.84 6.81 11.73
N VAL A 47 8.59 6.62 13.02
CA VAL A 47 9.62 6.60 14.06
C VAL A 47 9.75 5.20 14.62
N ARG A 48 10.96 4.65 14.60
CA ARG A 48 11.31 3.46 15.39
C ARG A 48 11.69 3.91 16.80
N LEU A 49 10.97 3.44 17.81
CA LEU A 49 11.26 3.78 19.20
C LEU A 49 12.52 3.06 19.68
N GLY A 50 13.31 3.73 20.52
CA GLY A 50 14.48 3.10 21.14
C GLY A 50 14.06 2.01 22.14
N GLU A 51 14.76 0.88 22.14
CA GLU A 51 14.49 -0.24 23.06
C GLU A 51 14.65 0.15 24.53
N LYS A 52 15.60 1.04 24.83
CA LYS A 52 15.86 1.53 26.19
C LYS A 52 15.39 2.97 26.32
N GLN A 53 14.27 3.15 27.02
CA GLN A 53 13.74 4.47 27.36
C GLN A 53 14.16 4.83 28.80
N ASN A 54 14.46 6.10 29.04
CA ASN A 54 14.67 6.61 30.40
C ASN A 54 13.34 7.14 30.94
N GLU A 55 12.81 6.49 31.98
CA GLU A 55 11.52 6.85 32.59
C GLU A 55 11.51 8.24 33.23
N GLU A 56 12.65 8.73 33.71
CA GLU A 56 12.80 10.06 34.31
C GLU A 56 12.85 11.17 33.24
N SER A 57 13.16 10.81 31.99
CA SER A 57 13.21 11.76 30.89
C SER A 57 11.81 12.30 30.56
N LYS A 58 11.73 13.60 30.27
CA LYS A 58 10.49 14.26 29.80
C LYS A 58 10.08 13.83 28.39
N THR A 59 11.00 13.22 27.64
CA THR A 59 10.79 12.75 26.26
C THR A 59 11.34 11.35 26.07
N GLN A 60 10.72 10.60 25.17
CA GLN A 60 11.27 9.34 24.67
C GLN A 60 12.29 9.58 23.56
N LYS A 61 13.06 8.56 23.22
CA LYS A 61 14.03 8.56 22.12
C LYS A 61 13.58 7.65 21.00
N GLY A 62 13.79 8.08 19.77
CA GLY A 62 13.53 7.30 18.57
C GLY A 62 14.35 7.77 17.38
N VAL A 63 14.29 7.03 16.29
CA VAL A 63 14.98 7.33 15.03
C VAL A 63 13.97 7.34 13.90
N VAL A 64 14.07 8.31 12.99
CA VAL A 64 13.24 8.34 11.79
C VAL A 64 13.74 7.33 10.78
N VAL A 65 12.86 6.41 10.42
CA VAL A 65 13.12 5.32 9.46
C VAL A 65 12.26 5.51 8.21
N SER A 66 12.53 4.70 7.17
CA SER A 66 11.62 4.63 6.02
C SER A 66 10.25 4.14 6.47
N SER A 67 9.18 4.71 5.91
CA SER A 67 7.80 4.26 6.14
C SER A 67 7.55 2.83 5.65
N GLN A 68 8.45 2.27 4.86
CA GLN A 68 8.40 0.88 4.42
C GLN A 68 8.99 -0.10 5.45
N ASN A 69 9.85 0.35 6.38
CA ASN A 69 10.55 -0.53 7.32
C ASN A 69 9.61 -1.38 8.19
N PRO A 70 8.50 -0.86 8.76
CA PRO A 70 7.59 -1.70 9.54
C PRO A 70 7.13 -2.94 8.77
N ARG A 71 6.87 -2.79 7.46
CA ARG A 71 6.46 -3.89 6.57
C ARG A 71 7.63 -4.76 6.13
N THR A 72 8.72 -4.17 5.62
CA THR A 72 9.80 -4.93 4.98
C THR A 72 10.81 -5.53 5.97
N VAL A 73 10.86 -5.05 7.21
CA VAL A 73 11.79 -5.54 8.24
C VAL A 73 11.05 -6.32 9.32
N SER A 74 9.91 -5.81 9.79
CA SER A 74 9.19 -6.39 10.93
C SER A 74 7.86 -7.08 10.56
N GLY A 75 7.47 -7.07 9.27
CA GLY A 75 6.26 -7.76 8.79
C GLY A 75 4.93 -7.11 9.17
N PHE A 76 4.93 -5.87 9.68
CA PHE A 76 3.70 -5.17 10.06
C PHE A 76 3.02 -4.51 8.87
N TYR A 77 1.70 -4.64 8.79
CA TYR A 77 0.90 -3.78 7.91
C TYR A 77 0.95 -2.34 8.43
N TRP A 78 1.35 -1.40 7.58
CA TRP A 78 1.60 -0.01 7.94
C TRP A 78 0.71 0.98 7.19
N GLY A 79 -0.51 0.53 6.84
CA GLY A 79 -1.45 1.29 6.02
C GLY A 79 -1.16 1.20 4.52
N TYR A 80 -1.77 2.12 3.79
CA TYR A 80 -1.60 2.28 2.35
C TYR A 80 -1.31 3.74 2.00
N SER A 81 -0.74 3.97 0.83
CA SER A 81 -0.62 5.28 0.19
C SER A 81 -1.68 5.42 -0.89
N VAL A 82 -2.22 6.63 -1.04
CA VAL A 82 -3.18 6.95 -2.10
C VAL A 82 -2.45 7.69 -3.21
N ARG A 83 -2.65 7.25 -4.45
CA ARG A 83 -2.15 7.90 -5.65
C ARG A 83 -3.32 8.16 -6.59
N LEU A 84 -3.37 9.35 -7.17
CA LEU A 84 -4.29 9.67 -8.25
C LEU A 84 -3.59 9.35 -9.58
N ALA A 85 -4.33 8.76 -10.51
CA ALA A 85 -3.92 8.53 -11.88
C ALA A 85 -4.95 9.21 -12.80
N SER A 86 -4.50 9.93 -13.83
CA SER A 86 -5.40 10.68 -14.72
C SER A 86 -6.17 9.78 -15.71
N CYS A 87 -5.66 8.59 -15.98
CA CYS A 87 -6.22 7.60 -16.89
C CYS A 87 -5.68 6.19 -16.54
N LEU A 88 -6.15 5.15 -17.23
CA LEU A 88 -5.81 3.77 -16.91
C LEU A 88 -4.33 3.46 -17.17
N SER A 89 -3.76 3.93 -18.28
CA SER A 89 -2.33 3.78 -18.61
C SER A 89 -1.42 4.41 -17.55
N ALA A 90 -1.82 5.55 -16.97
CA ALA A 90 -1.09 6.21 -15.88
C ALA A 90 -1.08 5.39 -14.57
N VAL A 91 -2.00 4.44 -14.40
CA VAL A 91 -1.93 3.48 -13.27
C VAL A 91 -0.65 2.66 -13.37
N PHE A 92 -0.24 2.25 -14.57
CA PHE A 92 0.96 1.45 -14.80
C PHE A 92 2.22 2.31 -14.94
N ALA A 93 2.17 3.32 -15.80
CA ALA A 93 3.33 4.14 -16.17
C ALA A 93 3.89 4.96 -14.99
N GLU A 94 3.03 5.38 -14.06
CA GLU A 94 3.40 6.18 -12.88
C GLU A 94 3.49 5.33 -11.61
N SER A 95 3.88 4.05 -11.75
CA SER A 95 4.14 3.18 -10.60
C SER A 95 5.19 3.80 -9.66
N PRO A 96 5.00 3.74 -8.33
CA PRO A 96 5.98 4.22 -7.37
C PRO A 96 7.20 3.29 -7.24
N PHE A 97 7.17 2.13 -7.90
CA PHE A 97 8.24 1.14 -7.88
C PHE A 97 9.13 1.31 -9.11
N LYS A 98 10.45 1.28 -8.88
CA LYS A 98 11.46 1.49 -9.94
C LYS A 98 11.26 0.56 -11.14
N ASP A 99 10.91 -0.68 -10.89
CA ASP A 99 10.72 -1.73 -11.91
C ASP A 99 9.24 -1.92 -12.27
N GLY A 100 8.36 -1.00 -11.85
CA GLY A 100 6.93 -1.09 -12.07
C GLY A 100 6.22 -2.14 -11.22
N TYR A 101 5.02 -2.52 -11.66
CA TYR A 101 4.32 -3.68 -11.13
C TYR A 101 4.69 -4.88 -11.99
N ASP A 102 5.33 -5.89 -11.39
CA ASP A 102 5.80 -7.10 -12.08
C ASP A 102 4.76 -8.22 -12.11
N LEU A 103 3.58 -7.97 -11.54
CA LEU A 103 2.37 -8.75 -11.73
C LEU A 103 1.16 -7.82 -11.75
N SER A 104 0.36 -7.89 -12.80
CA SER A 104 -0.86 -7.12 -12.99
C SER A 104 -2.06 -8.03 -13.19
N ILE A 105 -3.13 -7.77 -12.44
CA ILE A 105 -4.35 -8.56 -12.43
C ILE A 105 -5.54 -7.65 -12.69
N GLY A 106 -6.22 -7.83 -13.82
CA GLY A 106 -7.52 -7.24 -14.07
C GLY A 106 -8.63 -8.15 -13.53
N THR A 107 -9.71 -7.56 -13.01
CA THR A 107 -10.87 -8.29 -12.49
C THR A 107 -12.09 -8.06 -13.37
N SER A 108 -12.77 -9.12 -13.76
CA SER A 108 -13.99 -9.08 -14.60
C SER A 108 -14.74 -10.39 -14.55
N GLU A 109 -16.07 -10.35 -14.71
CA GLU A 109 -16.88 -11.58 -14.85
C GLU A 109 -16.52 -12.39 -16.12
N HIS A 110 -15.93 -11.73 -17.12
CA HIS A 110 -15.45 -12.33 -18.37
C HIS A 110 -14.03 -12.91 -18.27
N GLY A 111 -13.35 -12.74 -17.14
CA GLY A 111 -12.03 -13.30 -16.92
C GLY A 111 -12.03 -14.83 -16.71
N SER A 112 -10.84 -15.43 -16.72
CA SER A 112 -10.68 -16.84 -16.37
C SER A 112 -10.93 -17.08 -14.88
N SER A 113 -11.33 -18.29 -14.50
CA SER A 113 -11.66 -18.59 -13.10
C SER A 113 -10.45 -18.40 -12.18
N VAL A 114 -10.62 -17.61 -11.10
CA VAL A 114 -9.59 -17.46 -10.06
C VAL A 114 -9.22 -18.81 -9.43
N ASP A 115 -10.13 -19.78 -9.40
CA ASP A 115 -9.89 -21.08 -8.77
C ASP A 115 -8.75 -21.83 -9.47
N GLU A 116 -8.67 -21.72 -10.80
CA GLU A 116 -7.68 -22.37 -11.65
C GLU A 116 -6.41 -21.53 -11.83
N ALA A 117 -6.44 -20.24 -11.45
CA ALA A 117 -5.33 -19.33 -11.63
C ALA A 117 -4.11 -19.71 -10.78
N THR A 118 -2.93 -19.68 -11.40
CA THR A 118 -1.64 -19.77 -10.71
C THR A 118 -0.90 -18.45 -10.89
N LEU A 119 -0.51 -17.81 -9.79
CA LEU A 119 0.23 -16.55 -9.85
C LEU A 119 1.73 -16.84 -10.05
N PRO A 120 2.41 -16.16 -10.99
CA PRO A 120 3.87 -16.23 -11.08
C PRO A 120 4.50 -15.58 -9.85
N ALA A 121 5.77 -15.89 -9.58
CA ALA A 121 6.52 -15.22 -8.52
C ALA A 121 6.62 -13.72 -8.81
N PHE A 122 6.36 -12.88 -7.81
CA PHE A 122 6.31 -11.43 -7.98
C PHE A 122 6.84 -10.67 -6.76
N SER A 123 7.14 -9.39 -6.95
CA SER A 123 7.57 -8.44 -5.92
C SER A 123 6.57 -7.31 -5.66
N HIS A 124 5.83 -6.90 -6.69
CA HIS A 124 4.94 -5.75 -6.74
C HIS A 124 3.68 -6.07 -7.59
N ALA A 125 2.66 -6.65 -6.95
CA ALA A 125 1.38 -6.90 -7.62
C ALA A 125 0.50 -5.64 -7.68
N LEU A 126 -0.23 -5.50 -8.79
CA LEU A 126 -1.32 -4.56 -9.00
C LEU A 126 -2.60 -5.33 -9.31
N ILE A 127 -3.68 -5.03 -8.59
CA ILE A 127 -5.02 -5.58 -8.85
C ILE A 127 -5.92 -4.42 -9.22
N VAL A 128 -6.54 -4.47 -10.41
CA VAL A 128 -7.33 -3.38 -10.98
C VAL A 128 -8.79 -3.80 -11.08
N PHE A 129 -9.66 -2.88 -10.65
CA PHE A 129 -11.10 -3.06 -10.60
C PHE A 129 -11.78 -2.04 -11.52
N GLY A 130 -12.76 -2.53 -12.28
CA GLY A 130 -13.62 -1.70 -13.09
C GLY A 130 -14.69 -0.97 -12.27
N GLY A 131 -15.34 -0.01 -12.93
CA GLY A 131 -16.55 0.63 -12.43
C GLY A 131 -17.80 -0.18 -12.80
N VAL A 132 -18.95 0.49 -12.88
CA VAL A 132 -20.24 -0.13 -13.26
C VAL A 132 -20.20 -0.78 -14.65
N GLN A 133 -19.43 -0.20 -15.56
CA GLN A 133 -19.25 -0.67 -16.94
C GLN A 133 -17.95 -1.45 -17.13
N GLY A 134 -17.35 -1.94 -16.04
CA GLY A 134 -16.12 -2.73 -16.09
C GLY A 134 -14.87 -1.89 -16.32
N LEU A 135 -13.82 -2.56 -16.81
CA LEU A 135 -12.53 -1.94 -17.14
C LEU A 135 -12.53 -1.33 -18.55
N GLU A 136 -13.46 -1.76 -19.38
CA GLU A 136 -13.72 -1.34 -20.75
C GLU A 136 -13.83 0.19 -20.83
N THR A 137 -14.58 0.83 -19.93
CA THR A 137 -14.68 2.30 -19.89
C THR A 137 -13.34 2.99 -19.68
N GLY A 138 -12.46 2.41 -18.85
CA GLY A 138 -11.13 2.97 -18.61
C GLY A 138 -10.21 2.79 -19.81
N VAL A 139 -10.37 1.70 -20.56
CA VAL A 139 -9.65 1.44 -21.80
C VAL A 139 -10.11 2.39 -22.90
N ASP A 140 -11.42 2.44 -23.18
CA ASP A 140 -12.01 3.24 -24.25
C ASP A 140 -11.75 4.75 -24.08
N ALA A 141 -11.67 5.21 -22.84
CA ALA A 141 -11.44 6.63 -22.52
C ALA A 141 -9.96 7.05 -22.56
N ASP A 142 -9.03 6.11 -22.61
CA ASP A 142 -7.60 6.40 -22.53
C ASP A 142 -6.96 6.43 -23.94
N PRO A 143 -6.61 7.61 -24.47
CA PRO A 143 -6.05 7.73 -25.82
C PRO A 143 -4.66 7.11 -25.98
N ASN A 144 -4.00 6.73 -24.88
CA ASN A 144 -2.70 6.05 -24.92
C ASN A 144 -2.83 4.53 -25.08
N LEU A 145 -4.05 3.99 -25.00
CA LEU A 145 -4.33 2.57 -25.14
C LEU A 145 -4.96 2.32 -26.52
N ASP A 146 -4.25 1.57 -27.37
CA ASP A 146 -4.75 1.14 -28.69
C ASP A 146 -5.22 -0.32 -28.62
N VAL A 147 -6.10 -0.61 -27.66
CA VAL A 147 -6.68 -1.94 -27.46
C VAL A 147 -8.17 -1.79 -27.15
N SER A 148 -8.96 -2.77 -27.58
CA SER A 148 -10.39 -2.84 -27.25
C SER A 148 -10.71 -3.87 -26.18
N ASP A 149 -9.84 -4.86 -25.99
CA ASP A 149 -9.99 -5.90 -24.97
C ASP A 149 -9.10 -5.59 -23.77
N PRO A 150 -9.69 -5.24 -22.60
CA PRO A 150 -8.92 -4.97 -21.39
C PRO A 150 -8.01 -6.12 -20.96
N SER A 151 -8.35 -7.37 -21.29
CA SER A 151 -7.56 -8.54 -20.88
C SER A 151 -6.10 -8.48 -21.34
N THR A 152 -5.84 -7.80 -22.46
CA THR A 152 -4.52 -7.63 -23.06
C THR A 152 -3.59 -6.69 -22.29
N LEU A 153 -4.13 -5.91 -21.33
CA LEU A 153 -3.37 -4.97 -20.50
C LEU A 153 -2.78 -5.62 -19.24
N PHE A 154 -3.17 -6.87 -18.94
CA PHE A 154 -2.84 -7.52 -17.68
C PHE A 154 -2.14 -8.85 -17.92
N ASP A 155 -1.27 -9.23 -16.97
CA ASP A 155 -0.68 -10.57 -16.96
C ASP A 155 -1.76 -11.64 -16.70
N LEU A 156 -2.75 -11.30 -15.87
CA LEU A 156 -3.91 -12.14 -15.60
C LEU A 156 -5.21 -11.32 -15.65
N TYR A 157 -6.25 -11.90 -16.21
CA TYR A 157 -7.58 -11.30 -16.26
C TYR A 157 -8.59 -12.29 -15.70
N LEU A 158 -9.09 -12.04 -14.47
CA LEU A 158 -9.69 -13.06 -13.63
C LEU A 158 -11.14 -12.73 -13.24
N ASN A 159 -11.98 -13.76 -13.27
CA ASN A 159 -13.25 -13.82 -12.56
C ASN A 159 -13.01 -14.37 -11.15
N THR A 160 -13.22 -13.51 -10.16
CA THR A 160 -12.97 -13.81 -8.75
C THR A 160 -14.18 -14.31 -7.98
N CYS A 161 -15.34 -14.42 -8.64
CA CYS A 161 -16.56 -15.01 -8.09
C CYS A 161 -17.26 -15.90 -9.13
N PRO A 162 -16.67 -17.06 -9.50
CA PRO A 162 -17.30 -17.99 -10.44
C PRO A 162 -18.69 -18.40 -9.96
N GLY A 163 -19.68 -18.36 -10.88
CA GLY A 163 -21.07 -18.71 -10.55
C GLY A 163 -21.80 -17.68 -9.69
N GLN A 164 -21.39 -16.40 -9.73
CA GLN A 164 -22.10 -15.32 -9.03
C GLN A 164 -23.61 -15.38 -9.30
N GLY A 165 -24.41 -15.26 -8.23
CA GLY A 165 -25.87 -15.30 -8.31
C GLY A 165 -26.53 -13.96 -8.65
N SER A 166 -25.75 -12.88 -8.67
CA SER A 166 -26.20 -11.55 -9.09
C SER A 166 -25.75 -11.24 -10.52
N ARG A 167 -26.48 -10.36 -11.20
CA ARG A 167 -26.05 -9.85 -12.51
C ARG A 167 -24.79 -9.00 -12.42
N THR A 168 -24.59 -8.31 -11.31
CA THR A 168 -23.48 -7.39 -11.10
C THR A 168 -23.00 -7.52 -9.66
N ILE A 169 -21.69 -7.45 -9.47
CA ILE A 169 -21.05 -7.27 -8.16
C ILE A 169 -20.51 -5.85 -8.16
N ARG A 170 -20.88 -5.02 -7.16
CA ARG A 170 -20.40 -3.64 -7.10
C ARG A 170 -18.90 -3.62 -6.79
N THR A 171 -18.19 -2.60 -7.24
CA THR A 171 -16.72 -2.51 -7.09
C THR A 171 -16.25 -2.72 -5.65
N GLU A 172 -16.95 -2.16 -4.65
CA GLU A 172 -16.64 -2.31 -3.23
C GLU A 172 -16.89 -3.73 -2.68
N GLU A 173 -17.83 -4.47 -3.27
CA GLU A 173 -18.08 -5.88 -2.95
C GLU A 173 -17.01 -6.75 -3.63
N ALA A 174 -16.73 -6.46 -4.90
CA ALA A 174 -15.72 -7.15 -5.70
C ALA A 174 -14.33 -7.03 -5.08
N LEU A 175 -13.98 -5.90 -4.46
CA LEU A 175 -12.71 -5.71 -3.77
C LEU A 175 -12.51 -6.74 -2.65
N LEU A 176 -13.50 -6.91 -1.78
CA LEU A 176 -13.41 -7.86 -0.67
C LEU A 176 -13.39 -9.31 -1.16
N VAL A 177 -14.24 -9.66 -2.11
CA VAL A 177 -14.31 -11.01 -2.69
C VAL A 177 -12.99 -11.36 -3.38
N SER A 178 -12.50 -10.47 -4.23
CA SER A 178 -11.27 -10.67 -5.01
C SER A 178 -10.04 -10.78 -4.14
N LEU A 179 -9.85 -9.88 -3.17
CA LEU A 179 -8.70 -9.93 -2.28
C LEU A 179 -8.73 -11.19 -1.39
N SER A 180 -9.92 -11.66 -1.00
CA SER A 180 -10.06 -12.90 -0.23
C SER A 180 -9.71 -14.14 -1.07
N ALA A 181 -10.19 -14.20 -2.31
CA ALA A 181 -9.90 -15.30 -3.24
C ALA A 181 -8.42 -15.33 -3.64
N LEU A 182 -7.80 -14.16 -3.84
CA LEU A 182 -6.41 -14.04 -4.25
C LEU A 182 -5.42 -14.20 -3.09
N ARG A 183 -5.79 -13.89 -1.85
CA ARG A 183 -4.89 -13.95 -0.68
C ARG A 183 -4.04 -15.24 -0.60
N PRO A 184 -4.60 -16.46 -0.60
CA PRO A 184 -3.79 -17.67 -0.49
C PRO A 184 -2.83 -17.85 -1.68
N LYS A 185 -3.21 -17.38 -2.87
CA LYS A 185 -2.38 -17.44 -4.09
C LYS A 185 -1.25 -16.39 -4.03
N ILE A 186 -1.56 -15.19 -3.53
CA ILE A 186 -0.59 -14.12 -3.25
C ILE A 186 0.44 -14.59 -2.21
N ASP A 187 -0.02 -15.16 -1.09
CA ASP A 187 0.86 -15.63 -0.01
C ASP A 187 1.82 -16.73 -0.48
N ALA A 188 1.39 -17.56 -1.45
CA ALA A 188 2.20 -18.61 -2.03
C ALA A 188 3.24 -18.11 -3.07
N ALA A 189 2.88 -17.07 -3.84
CA ALA A 189 3.69 -16.58 -4.96
C ALA A 189 4.56 -15.36 -4.62
N ALA A 190 4.22 -14.60 -3.57
CA ALA A 190 4.96 -13.42 -3.18
C ALA A 190 6.41 -13.78 -2.80
N THR A 191 7.36 -13.08 -3.42
CA THR A 191 8.78 -13.24 -3.07
C THR A 191 9.00 -12.76 -1.65
N LYS A 192 9.41 -13.67 -0.75
CA LYS A 192 9.78 -13.32 0.62
C LYS A 192 10.99 -12.37 0.54
N ARG A 193 10.81 -11.15 1.07
CA ARG A 193 11.88 -10.17 1.23
C ARG A 193 12.58 -10.37 2.57
#